data_AF-A0A6H1U2T4-F1
#
_entry.id   AF-A0A6H1U2T4-F1
#
_cell.length_a   1.000
_cell.length_b   1.000
_cell.length_c   1.000
_cell.angle_alpha   90.00
_cell.angle_beta   90.00
_cell.angle_gamma   90.00
#
_symmetry.space_group_name_H-M   'P 1'
#
loop_
_entity.id
_entity.type
_entity.pdbx_description
1 polymer ?
#
loop_
_entity_poly.entity_id
_entity_poly.type
_entity_poly.pdbx_seq_one_letter_code
_entity_poly.pdbx_strand_id
1 'polypeptide(L)'
;MIDCFLAIVGINWFLKDLMIHDPSLNLPFLESMLDRSTQPLSSDAAIADRNLEMSTSKNIKVFILAGQSNMVGSLSNMEDLPSEMTVTQNNTLWYDRQNRWVPLKPPTEPLPSTGRMAYQVGFGPEISVGVSISTVIGETVALIKYSKNGTNLEIDWNPNYPNSLYHKMLVLVNEAIGDLSQLGYTPEISGFFWMQGESDAKSDFYMANNYALNLSNFIQTLRKDLNQPNLPFVYGLIPLTNQHQTSFGDFIYADQVRENQKLVAKNLSYTQTLSTLSLSKAEDNLHFDSQGYINLGKNFAAKWLEMDGSLQNYLREPADRYQWTKINTFPPIFTPNLAIYGRQCLSSLN
;
A
#
# COMPACT_ATOMS: atom_id res chain seq x y z
N MET A 1 8.86 -33.45 14.40
CA MET A 1 9.72 -34.49 13.80
C MET A 1 9.06 -35.88 13.75
N ILE A 2 8.00 -36.15 14.52
CA ILE A 2 7.26 -37.43 14.47
C ILE A 2 6.14 -37.39 13.40
N ASP A 3 5.62 -36.22 13.04
CA ASP A 3 4.57 -36.09 12.02
C ASP A 3 5.07 -36.24 10.56
N CYS A 4 6.35 -35.98 10.28
CA CYS A 4 6.92 -36.21 8.94
C CYS A 4 7.25 -37.70 8.68
N PHE A 5 7.51 -38.48 9.73
CA PHE A 5 7.83 -39.91 9.57
C PHE A 5 6.58 -40.72 9.18
N LEU A 6 5.40 -40.32 9.65
CA LEU A 6 4.14 -40.96 9.29
C LEU A 6 3.73 -40.71 7.83
N ALA A 7 4.09 -39.55 7.26
CA ALA A 7 3.82 -39.24 5.85
C ALA A 7 4.64 -40.11 4.88
N ILE A 8 5.90 -40.40 5.22
CA ILE A 8 6.80 -41.22 4.39
C ILE A 8 6.38 -42.70 4.42
N VAL A 9 5.96 -43.20 5.58
CA VAL A 9 5.44 -44.58 5.71
C VAL A 9 4.09 -44.73 5.00
N GLY A 10 3.23 -43.70 5.03
CA GLY A 10 1.94 -43.69 4.33
C GLY A 10 2.07 -43.76 2.80
N ILE A 11 3.04 -43.06 2.22
CA ILE A 11 3.33 -43.11 0.77
C ILE A 11 3.79 -44.51 0.34
N ASN A 12 4.58 -45.20 1.16
CA ASN A 12 5.06 -46.55 0.87
C ASN A 12 3.96 -47.62 0.92
N TRP A 13 2.91 -47.41 1.73
CA TRP A 13 1.76 -48.30 1.77
C TRP A 13 0.85 -48.08 0.55
N PHE A 14 0.60 -46.81 0.19
CA PHE A 14 -0.22 -46.44 -0.97
C PHE A 14 0.37 -46.95 -2.31
N LEU A 15 1.70 -46.89 -2.47
CA LEU A 15 2.37 -47.41 -3.67
C LEU A 15 2.35 -48.94 -3.76
N LYS A 16 2.30 -49.66 -2.63
CA LYS A 16 2.15 -51.12 -2.63
C LYS A 16 0.74 -51.58 -3.00
N ASP A 17 -0.29 -50.86 -2.56
CA ASP A 17 -1.69 -51.15 -2.93
C ASP A 17 -1.95 -50.92 -4.44
N LEU A 18 -1.34 -49.88 -5.01
CA LEU A 18 -1.39 -49.59 -6.45
C LEU A 18 -0.78 -50.72 -7.32
N MET A 19 0.23 -51.44 -6.81
CA MET A 19 0.88 -52.55 -7.55
C MET A 19 0.09 -53.86 -7.52
N ILE A 20 -0.92 -54.00 -6.65
CA ILE A 20 -1.75 -55.22 -6.56
C ILE A 20 -2.91 -55.18 -7.58
N HIS A 21 -3.30 -53.99 -8.05
CA HIS A 21 -4.53 -53.80 -8.83
C HIS A 21 -4.35 -53.45 -10.32
N ASP A 22 -3.12 -53.25 -10.82
CA ASP A 22 -2.88 -53.01 -12.25
C ASP A 22 -1.55 -53.63 -12.74
N PRO A 23 -1.57 -54.82 -13.37
CA PRO A 23 -0.37 -55.48 -13.88
C PRO A 23 0.20 -54.86 -15.17
N SER A 24 -0.29 -53.71 -15.64
CA SER A 24 0.21 -53.01 -16.83
C SER A 24 1.25 -51.91 -16.56
N LEU A 25 1.58 -51.64 -15.29
CA LEU A 25 2.61 -50.67 -14.92
C LEU A 25 4.02 -51.21 -15.24
N ASN A 26 4.65 -50.58 -16.22
CA ASN A 26 5.90 -50.97 -16.87
C ASN A 26 7.11 -50.90 -15.90
N LEU A 27 7.73 -52.03 -15.59
CA LEU A 27 8.83 -52.20 -14.61
C LEU A 27 10.12 -51.35 -14.82
N PRO A 28 10.53 -50.88 -16.02
CA PRO A 28 11.85 -50.25 -16.17
C PRO A 28 11.98 -48.84 -15.54
N PHE A 29 10.88 -48.16 -15.22
CA PHE A 29 10.93 -46.79 -14.70
C PHE A 29 11.15 -46.76 -13.17
N LEU A 30 10.66 -47.78 -12.44
CA LEU A 30 10.71 -47.87 -10.98
C LEU A 30 12.05 -48.39 -10.43
N GLU A 31 12.77 -49.23 -11.16
CA GLU A 31 14.14 -49.63 -10.76
C GLU A 31 15.12 -48.44 -10.78
N SER A 32 14.90 -47.45 -11.67
CA SER A 32 15.72 -46.24 -11.73
C SER A 32 15.56 -45.30 -10.51
N MET A 33 14.46 -45.46 -9.75
CA MET A 33 14.22 -44.71 -8.51
C MET A 33 14.77 -45.43 -7.27
N LEU A 34 14.97 -46.75 -7.32
CA LEU A 34 15.51 -47.54 -6.22
C LEU A 34 17.05 -47.66 -6.26
N ASP A 35 17.68 -47.49 -7.43
CA ASP A 35 19.15 -47.63 -7.59
C ASP A 35 19.98 -46.38 -7.22
N ARG A 36 19.33 -45.27 -6.82
CA ARG A 36 20.05 -44.06 -6.34
C ARG A 36 20.33 -44.04 -4.84
N SER A 37 20.08 -45.13 -4.11
CA SER A 37 20.23 -45.16 -2.64
C SER A 37 21.46 -45.91 -2.11
N THR A 38 22.45 -46.26 -2.94
CA THR A 38 23.59 -47.10 -2.50
C THR A 38 24.98 -46.62 -2.92
N GLN A 39 25.16 -45.34 -3.26
CA GLN A 39 26.49 -44.73 -3.38
C GLN A 39 26.91 -44.15 -2.01
N PRO A 40 28.12 -44.43 -1.49
CA PRO A 40 28.56 -43.86 -0.23
C PRO A 40 28.72 -42.34 -0.40
N LEU A 41 27.98 -41.58 0.41
CA LEU A 41 28.08 -40.13 0.54
C LEU A 41 29.49 -39.76 1.02
N SER A 42 30.40 -39.51 0.08
CA SER A 42 31.67 -38.88 0.37
C SER A 42 31.55 -37.36 0.25
N SER A 43 31.91 -36.73 1.36
CA SER A 43 32.24 -35.32 1.57
C SER A 43 31.08 -34.35 1.79
N ASP A 44 31.11 -33.79 3.00
CA ASP A 44 30.25 -32.75 3.56
C ASP A 44 30.08 -31.49 2.68
N ALA A 45 30.82 -31.37 1.57
CA ALA A 45 30.71 -30.29 0.59
C ALA A 45 29.37 -30.27 -0.16
N ALA A 46 28.79 -31.44 -0.50
CA ALA A 46 27.52 -31.48 -1.25
C ALA A 46 26.27 -31.19 -0.39
N ILE A 47 26.39 -31.38 0.93
CA ILE A 47 25.35 -31.02 1.91
C ILE A 47 25.53 -29.55 2.35
N ALA A 48 26.77 -29.06 2.40
CA ALA A 48 27.05 -27.63 2.57
C ALA A 48 26.52 -26.80 1.39
N ASP A 49 26.73 -27.22 0.13
CA ASP A 49 26.25 -26.49 -1.05
C ASP A 49 24.71 -26.45 -1.16
N ARG A 50 24.00 -27.51 -0.76
CA ARG A 50 22.51 -27.48 -0.75
C ARG A 50 21.93 -26.59 0.36
N ASN A 51 22.70 -26.32 1.41
CA ASN A 51 22.30 -25.41 2.49
C ASN A 51 22.74 -23.96 2.25
N LEU A 52 23.53 -23.70 1.19
CA LEU A 52 24.03 -22.37 0.82
C LEU A 52 23.22 -21.66 -0.29
N GLU A 53 22.20 -22.32 -0.87
CA GLU A 53 21.18 -21.71 -1.73
C GLU A 53 19.77 -21.75 -1.11
N MET A 54 19.65 -21.76 0.23
CA MET A 54 18.51 -21.07 0.82
C MET A 54 18.74 -19.59 0.59
N SER A 55 18.31 -19.11 -0.60
CA SER A 55 18.11 -17.69 -0.90
C SER A 55 17.50 -17.06 0.34
N THR A 56 18.30 -16.28 1.08
CA THR A 56 17.80 -15.55 2.23
C THR A 56 16.73 -14.61 1.68
N SER A 57 15.47 -14.95 1.96
CA SER A 57 14.33 -14.23 1.46
C SER A 57 14.50 -12.75 1.79
N LYS A 58 14.48 -11.89 0.78
CA LYS A 58 14.69 -10.45 1.00
C LYS A 58 13.41 -9.87 1.61
N ASN A 59 13.51 -9.29 2.80
CA ASN A 59 12.36 -8.57 3.38
C ASN A 59 11.95 -7.42 2.46
N ILE A 60 10.65 -7.21 2.29
CA ILE A 60 10.11 -6.10 1.49
C ILE A 60 8.91 -5.48 2.18
N LYS A 61 8.95 -4.15 2.36
CA LYS A 61 7.80 -3.38 2.86
C LYS A 61 6.77 -3.23 1.75
N VAL A 62 5.53 -3.60 2.06
CA VAL A 62 4.37 -3.54 1.16
C VAL A 62 3.41 -2.47 1.64
N PHE A 63 2.98 -1.62 0.71
CA PHE A 63 2.03 -0.55 0.96
C PHE A 63 0.78 -0.75 0.12
N ILE A 64 -0.38 -0.57 0.75
CA ILE A 64 -1.66 -0.70 0.08
C ILE A 64 -2.25 0.70 -0.12
N LEU A 65 -2.76 0.97 -1.32
CA LEU A 65 -3.44 2.20 -1.69
C LEU A 65 -4.89 1.88 -2.06
N ALA A 66 -5.85 2.52 -1.40
CA ALA A 66 -7.27 2.29 -1.68
C ALA A 66 -8.16 3.53 -1.54
N GLY A 67 -9.34 3.46 -2.14
CA GLY A 67 -10.33 4.54 -2.09
C GLY A 67 -11.05 4.77 -3.42
N GLN A 68 -11.43 6.01 -3.68
CA GLN A 68 -12.21 6.37 -4.87
C GLN A 68 -11.40 7.11 -5.94
N SER A 69 -12.05 7.96 -6.74
CA SER A 69 -11.46 8.63 -7.91
C SER A 69 -10.20 9.46 -7.62
N ASN A 70 -10.09 10.04 -6.43
CA ASN A 70 -8.89 10.75 -5.98
C ASN A 70 -7.76 9.82 -5.48
N MET A 71 -8.02 8.53 -5.24
CA MET A 71 -6.98 7.49 -5.15
C MET A 71 -6.64 6.91 -6.52
N VAL A 72 -7.63 6.79 -7.42
CA VAL A 72 -7.40 6.31 -8.78
C VAL A 72 -6.38 7.20 -9.48
N GLY A 73 -6.60 8.53 -9.50
CA GLY A 73 -5.80 9.45 -10.31
C GLY A 73 -6.57 10.01 -11.52
N SER A 74 -7.89 10.18 -11.40
CA SER A 74 -8.84 10.27 -12.52
C SER A 74 -8.58 11.42 -13.51
N LEU A 75 -7.99 12.54 -13.08
CA LEU A 75 -7.72 13.71 -13.92
C LEU A 75 -6.23 14.10 -13.94
N SER A 76 -5.36 13.10 -13.82
CA SER A 76 -3.92 13.29 -14.06
C SER A 76 -3.61 13.29 -15.56
N ASN A 77 -2.60 14.07 -15.95
CA ASN A 77 -2.07 14.10 -17.30
C ASN A 77 -0.57 13.77 -17.27
N MET A 78 -0.15 12.81 -18.09
CA MET A 78 1.25 12.41 -18.22
C MET A 78 2.19 13.54 -18.65
N GLU A 79 1.69 14.55 -19.36
CA GLU A 79 2.48 15.72 -19.79
C GLU A 79 2.89 16.63 -18.62
N ASP A 80 2.14 16.61 -17.52
CA ASP A 80 2.43 17.41 -16.33
C ASP A 80 3.39 16.71 -15.37
N LEU A 81 3.74 15.44 -15.64
CA LEU A 81 4.60 14.68 -14.76
C LEU A 81 6.04 15.16 -14.92
N PRO A 82 6.76 15.51 -13.83
CA PRO A 82 8.16 15.90 -13.90
C PRO A 82 9.01 14.83 -14.58
N SER A 83 9.97 15.24 -15.40
CA SER A 83 10.78 14.34 -16.24
C SER A 83 11.41 13.17 -15.45
N GLU A 84 11.86 13.45 -14.24
CA GLU A 84 12.43 12.52 -13.28
C GLU A 84 11.46 11.45 -12.76
N MET A 85 10.15 11.68 -12.86
CA MET A 85 9.10 10.74 -12.48
C MET A 85 8.48 10.02 -13.69
N THR A 86 8.80 10.43 -14.93
CA THR A 86 8.36 9.75 -16.16
C THR A 86 9.12 8.44 -16.42
N VAL A 87 10.27 8.26 -15.79
CA VAL A 87 11.12 7.07 -15.93
C VAL A 87 10.72 5.95 -14.98
N THR A 88 11.22 4.74 -15.22
CA THR A 88 11.03 3.59 -14.33
C THR A 88 11.62 3.86 -12.94
N GLN A 89 10.82 3.64 -11.90
CA GLN A 89 11.20 3.77 -10.50
C GLN A 89 11.72 2.41 -9.98
N ASN A 90 13.01 2.14 -10.17
CA ASN A 90 13.59 0.81 -9.90
C ASN A 90 13.50 0.34 -8.44
N ASN A 91 13.35 1.26 -7.47
CA ASN A 91 13.20 0.93 -6.05
C ASN A 91 11.74 0.82 -5.60
N THR A 92 10.80 0.76 -6.53
CA THR A 92 9.37 0.60 -6.24
C THR A 92 8.81 -0.49 -7.14
N LEU A 93 8.42 -1.62 -6.54
CA LEU A 93 7.63 -2.64 -7.21
C LEU A 93 6.16 -2.24 -7.21
N TRP A 94 5.48 -2.53 -8.31
CA TRP A 94 4.07 -2.23 -8.55
C TRP A 94 3.35 -3.50 -8.96
N TYR A 95 2.25 -3.80 -8.29
CA TYR A 95 1.36 -4.88 -8.71
C TYR A 95 0.43 -4.37 -9.81
N ASP A 96 0.74 -4.72 -11.05
CA ASP A 96 0.04 -4.20 -12.23
C ASP A 96 -1.37 -4.78 -12.39
N ARG A 97 -2.12 -4.22 -13.35
CA ARG A 97 -3.49 -4.65 -13.66
C ARG A 97 -3.58 -6.04 -14.30
N GLN A 98 -2.45 -6.66 -14.61
CA GLN A 98 -2.35 -8.04 -15.07
C GLN A 98 -1.94 -8.97 -13.94
N ASN A 99 -1.97 -8.51 -12.68
CA ASN A 99 -1.56 -9.25 -11.49
C ASN A 99 -0.09 -9.69 -11.57
N ARG A 100 0.81 -8.76 -11.92
CA ARG A 100 2.26 -9.01 -11.97
C ARG A 100 3.02 -7.94 -11.22
N TRP A 101 4.08 -8.36 -10.55
CA TRP A 101 5.07 -7.44 -9.97
C TRP A 101 6.03 -6.94 -11.03
N VAL A 102 5.99 -5.62 -11.27
CA VAL A 102 6.90 -4.92 -12.20
C VAL A 102 7.49 -3.70 -11.52
N PRO A 103 8.67 -3.20 -11.93
CA PRO A 103 9.12 -1.87 -11.51
C PRO A 103 8.08 -0.83 -11.88
N LEU A 104 7.74 0.06 -10.94
CA LEU A 104 6.73 1.08 -11.15
C LEU A 104 7.16 2.01 -12.28
N LYS A 105 6.29 2.16 -13.27
CA LYS A 105 6.52 3.02 -14.42
C LYS A 105 5.18 3.63 -14.85
N PRO A 106 5.05 4.96 -14.92
CA PRO A 106 3.87 5.56 -15.50
C PRO A 106 3.75 5.28 -17.01
N PRO A 107 2.54 5.28 -17.57
CA PRO A 107 1.27 5.47 -16.87
C PRO A 107 0.87 4.21 -16.07
N THR A 108 0.29 4.44 -14.89
CA THR A 108 -0.22 3.38 -14.00
C THR A 108 -1.73 3.19 -14.12
N GLU A 109 -2.42 4.21 -14.64
CA GLU A 109 -3.86 4.17 -14.88
C GLU A 109 -4.20 4.14 -16.38
N PRO A 110 -5.05 3.19 -16.81
CA PRO A 110 -5.57 3.16 -18.17
C PRO A 110 -6.55 4.30 -18.39
N LEU A 111 -6.88 4.55 -19.66
CA LEU A 111 -7.96 5.45 -20.08
C LEU A 111 -9.21 5.25 -19.20
N PRO A 112 -9.85 6.32 -18.68
CA PRO A 112 -11.09 6.16 -17.95
C PRO A 112 -12.12 5.45 -18.84
N SER A 113 -12.68 4.34 -18.34
CA SER A 113 -13.73 3.54 -18.98
C SER A 113 -15.09 4.26 -19.02
N THR A 114 -15.16 5.51 -18.59
CA THR A 114 -16.34 6.36 -18.70
C THR A 114 -16.16 7.25 -19.91
N GLY A 115 -16.95 7.03 -20.97
CA GLY A 115 -16.88 7.70 -22.28
C GLY A 115 -17.04 9.23 -22.32
N ARG A 116 -16.29 9.98 -21.51
CA ARG A 116 -16.00 11.40 -21.64
C ARG A 116 -14.47 11.55 -21.62
N MET A 117 -13.96 12.03 -22.75
CA MET A 117 -12.56 12.39 -23.06
C MET A 117 -11.57 11.22 -23.17
N ALA A 118 -11.34 10.81 -24.42
CA ALA A 118 -10.60 9.62 -24.85
C ALA A 118 -9.08 9.80 -24.99
N TYR A 119 -8.39 10.58 -24.14
CA TYR A 119 -6.99 10.95 -24.43
C TYR A 119 -5.94 10.81 -23.32
N GLN A 120 -6.27 10.47 -22.07
CA GLN A 120 -5.26 10.48 -21.00
C GLN A 120 -5.12 9.11 -20.34
N VAL A 121 -4.02 8.44 -20.68
CA VAL A 121 -3.33 7.53 -19.75
C VAL A 121 -2.80 8.38 -18.59
N GLY A 122 -2.90 7.90 -17.36
CA GLY A 122 -2.66 8.73 -16.19
C GLY A 122 -1.92 8.01 -15.07
N PHE A 123 -1.92 8.65 -13.91
CA PHE A 123 -1.32 8.18 -12.67
C PHE A 123 -2.09 8.70 -11.45
N GLY A 124 -2.03 7.96 -10.35
CA GLY A 124 -2.51 8.42 -9.06
C GLY A 124 -1.36 8.83 -8.12
N PRO A 125 -1.65 8.94 -6.81
CA PRO A 125 -0.63 9.29 -5.83
C PRO A 125 0.48 8.24 -5.70
N GLU A 126 0.28 7.00 -6.18
CA GLU A 126 1.31 5.94 -6.16
C GLU A 126 2.64 6.38 -6.79
N ILE A 127 2.58 7.29 -7.78
CA ILE A 127 3.75 7.76 -8.52
C ILE A 127 4.77 8.46 -7.63
N SER A 128 4.30 9.05 -6.53
CA SER A 128 5.15 9.77 -5.59
C SER A 128 5.27 9.06 -4.26
N VAL A 129 4.30 8.23 -3.84
CA VAL A 129 4.39 7.42 -2.61
C VAL A 129 5.62 6.52 -2.64
N GLY A 130 5.76 5.68 -3.67
CA GLY A 130 6.81 4.66 -3.73
C GLY A 130 8.21 5.24 -3.73
N VAL A 131 8.49 6.19 -4.64
CA VAL A 131 9.79 6.86 -4.72
C VAL A 131 10.10 7.65 -3.45
N SER A 132 9.11 8.31 -2.84
CA SER A 132 9.35 9.13 -1.65
C SER A 132 9.71 8.26 -0.44
N ILE A 133 9.02 7.14 -0.23
CA ILE A 133 9.32 6.21 0.86
C ILE A 133 10.66 5.51 0.61
N SER A 134 10.83 4.86 -0.55
CA SER A 134 12.04 4.09 -0.89
C SER A 134 13.31 4.94 -0.84
N THR A 135 13.24 6.21 -1.26
CA THR A 135 14.39 7.13 -1.18
C THR A 135 14.80 7.42 0.26
N VAL A 136 13.83 7.58 1.17
CA VAL A 136 14.12 7.93 2.57
C VAL A 136 14.63 6.71 3.34
N ILE A 137 14.00 5.55 3.16
CA ILE A 137 14.40 4.33 3.89
C ILE A 137 15.61 3.64 3.25
N GLY A 138 15.93 3.95 1.98
CA GLY A 138 17.06 3.34 1.27
C GLY A 138 16.83 1.90 0.82
N GLU A 139 15.57 1.48 0.72
CA GLU A 139 15.17 0.09 0.41
C GLU A 139 14.15 0.05 -0.73
N THR A 140 14.05 -1.10 -1.39
CA THR A 140 12.98 -1.38 -2.35
C THR A 140 11.66 -1.57 -1.60
N VAL A 141 10.60 -0.93 -2.06
CA VAL A 141 9.23 -1.12 -1.52
C VAL A 141 8.31 -1.69 -2.58
N ALA A 142 7.18 -2.26 -2.17
CA ALA A 142 6.15 -2.79 -3.05
C ALA A 142 4.81 -2.09 -2.83
N LEU A 143 4.09 -1.77 -3.90
CA LEU A 143 2.79 -1.08 -3.87
C LEU A 143 1.69 -1.96 -4.48
N ILE A 144 0.56 -2.05 -3.79
CA ILE A 144 -0.68 -2.67 -4.26
C ILE A 144 -1.74 -1.58 -4.26
N LYS A 145 -2.43 -1.35 -5.38
CA LYS A 145 -3.53 -0.37 -5.44
C LYS A 145 -4.85 -1.04 -5.83
N TYR A 146 -5.89 -0.75 -5.07
CA TYR A 146 -7.26 -1.14 -5.40
C TYR A 146 -8.18 0.04 -5.14
N SER A 147 -8.73 0.65 -6.18
CA SER A 147 -9.58 1.84 -6.06
C SER A 147 -10.66 1.86 -7.14
N LYS A 148 -11.77 2.54 -6.87
CA LYS A 148 -12.93 2.57 -7.78
C LYS A 148 -13.68 3.89 -7.70
N ASN A 149 -13.94 4.50 -8.86
CA ASN A 149 -14.62 5.79 -8.95
C ASN A 149 -16.05 5.76 -8.39
N GLY A 150 -16.45 6.86 -7.75
CA GLY A 150 -17.83 7.11 -7.34
C GLY A 150 -18.34 6.28 -6.15
N THR A 151 -17.47 5.53 -5.47
CA THR A 151 -17.88 4.62 -4.40
C THR A 151 -17.96 5.29 -3.04
N ASN A 152 -18.92 4.87 -2.20
CA ASN A 152 -19.08 5.35 -0.83
C ASN A 152 -18.57 4.33 0.22
N LEU A 153 -18.32 4.80 1.44
CA LEU A 153 -17.87 3.96 2.54
C LEU A 153 -19.03 3.21 3.21
N GLU A 154 -20.21 3.83 3.28
CA GLU A 154 -21.41 3.25 3.88
C GLU A 154 -21.78 1.87 3.31
N ILE A 155 -21.67 1.69 1.99
CA ILE A 155 -22.13 0.52 1.24
C ILE A 155 -20.99 -0.16 0.49
N ASP A 156 -20.31 0.56 -0.42
CA ASP A 156 -19.40 -0.09 -1.36
C ASP A 156 -18.16 -0.66 -0.69
N TRP A 157 -17.61 0.06 0.29
CA TRP A 157 -16.40 -0.33 1.03
C TRP A 157 -16.68 -0.93 2.41
N ASN A 158 -17.94 -1.08 2.81
CA ASN A 158 -18.27 -1.54 4.14
C ASN A 158 -17.85 -3.01 4.34
N PRO A 159 -17.00 -3.33 5.33
CA PRO A 159 -16.60 -4.71 5.62
C PRO A 159 -17.76 -5.60 6.09
N ASN A 160 -18.87 -5.02 6.54
CA ASN A 160 -20.03 -5.80 7.00
C ASN A 160 -20.86 -6.36 5.84
N TYR A 161 -20.68 -5.84 4.62
CA TYR A 161 -21.39 -6.33 3.44
C TYR A 161 -20.53 -7.35 2.68
N PRO A 162 -21.06 -8.57 2.43
CA PRO A 162 -20.35 -9.55 1.63
C PRO A 162 -20.15 -9.03 0.20
N ASN A 163 -19.04 -9.42 -0.43
CA ASN A 163 -18.66 -8.98 -1.79
C ASN A 163 -18.46 -7.47 -1.98
N SER A 164 -18.35 -6.71 -0.88
CA SER A 164 -17.95 -5.30 -0.92
C SER A 164 -16.55 -5.12 -1.53
N LEU A 165 -16.22 -3.90 -1.91
CA LEU A 165 -14.91 -3.54 -2.46
C LEU A 165 -13.78 -3.79 -1.45
N TYR A 166 -14.07 -3.73 -0.15
CA TYR A 166 -13.16 -4.17 0.90
C TYR A 166 -12.74 -5.63 0.72
N HIS A 167 -13.69 -6.54 0.56
CA HIS A 167 -13.40 -7.97 0.39
C HIS A 167 -12.64 -8.23 -0.91
N LYS A 168 -13.02 -7.55 -2.00
CA LYS A 168 -12.32 -7.67 -3.28
C LYS A 168 -10.89 -7.15 -3.22
N MET A 169 -10.67 -6.04 -2.52
CA MET A 169 -9.33 -5.54 -2.23
C MET A 169 -8.51 -6.57 -1.44
N LEU A 170 -9.08 -7.16 -0.38
CA LEU A 170 -8.37 -8.16 0.41
C LEU A 170 -7.96 -9.39 -0.40
N VAL A 171 -8.81 -9.86 -1.32
CA VAL A 171 -8.44 -10.94 -2.25
C VAL A 171 -7.22 -10.54 -3.08
N LEU A 172 -7.24 -9.36 -3.71
CA LEU A 172 -6.10 -8.87 -4.51
C LEU A 172 -4.82 -8.73 -3.66
N VAL A 173 -4.95 -8.21 -2.44
CA VAL A 173 -3.81 -8.04 -1.52
C VAL A 173 -3.20 -9.39 -1.18
N ASN A 174 -4.02 -10.38 -0.83
CA ASN A 174 -3.53 -11.73 -0.49
C ASN A 174 -2.87 -12.43 -1.68
N GLU A 175 -3.43 -12.29 -2.89
CA GLU A 175 -2.81 -12.78 -4.13
C GLU A 175 -1.44 -12.13 -4.35
N ALA A 176 -1.36 -10.81 -4.31
CA ALA A 176 -0.14 -10.05 -4.55
C ALA A 176 0.97 -10.38 -3.53
N ILE A 177 0.61 -10.60 -2.26
CA ILE A 177 1.53 -11.03 -1.19
C ILE A 177 2.05 -12.47 -1.47
N GLY A 178 1.16 -13.36 -1.91
CA GLY A 178 1.54 -14.71 -2.33
C GLY A 178 2.54 -14.69 -3.49
N ASP A 179 2.30 -13.83 -4.48
CA ASP A 179 3.16 -13.68 -5.65
C ASP A 179 4.53 -13.09 -5.29
N LEU A 180 4.61 -12.09 -4.39
CA LEU A 180 5.90 -11.61 -3.88
C LEU A 180 6.69 -12.72 -3.19
N SER A 181 6.00 -13.56 -2.41
CA SER A 181 6.64 -14.67 -1.69
C SER A 181 7.24 -15.68 -2.67
N GLN A 182 6.54 -15.97 -3.77
CA GLN A 182 7.05 -16.83 -4.86
C GLN A 182 8.25 -16.23 -5.59
N LEU A 183 8.37 -14.90 -5.61
CA LEU A 183 9.53 -14.17 -6.14
C LEU A 183 10.72 -14.14 -5.17
N GLY A 184 10.65 -14.83 -4.02
CA GLY A 184 11.73 -14.94 -3.05
C GLY A 184 11.80 -13.78 -2.05
N TYR A 185 10.74 -12.98 -1.93
CA TYR A 185 10.63 -11.95 -0.90
C TYR A 185 9.95 -12.49 0.36
N THR A 186 10.20 -11.82 1.50
CA THR A 186 9.36 -11.92 2.70
C THR A 186 8.55 -10.63 2.83
N PRO A 187 7.27 -10.64 2.42
CA PRO A 187 6.45 -9.43 2.41
C PRO A 187 6.01 -9.03 3.81
N GLU A 188 6.20 -7.76 4.15
CA GLU A 188 5.68 -7.13 5.36
C GLU A 188 4.69 -6.04 4.96
N ILE A 189 3.40 -6.17 5.33
CA ILE A 189 2.44 -5.09 5.09
C ILE A 189 2.73 -3.97 6.08
N SER A 190 3.36 -2.90 5.60
CA SER A 190 3.93 -1.84 6.46
C SER A 190 3.09 -0.56 6.47
N GLY A 191 2.13 -0.39 5.56
CA GLY A 191 1.25 0.77 5.59
C GLY A 191 0.06 0.70 4.65
N PHE A 192 -0.96 1.50 4.99
CA PHE A 192 -2.17 1.64 4.19
C PHE A 192 -2.48 3.12 3.95
N PHE A 193 -2.71 3.49 2.69
CA PHE A 193 -3.07 4.83 2.26
C PHE A 193 -4.50 4.86 1.73
N TRP A 194 -5.30 5.79 2.25
CA TRP A 194 -6.72 5.90 1.92
C TRP A 194 -7.11 7.31 1.46
N MET A 195 -7.83 7.39 0.34
CA MET A 195 -8.39 8.65 -0.17
C MET A 195 -9.83 8.41 -0.66
N GLN A 196 -10.79 8.76 0.19
CA GLN A 196 -12.21 8.57 -0.06
C GLN A 196 -13.05 9.44 0.90
N GLY A 197 -14.29 9.68 0.49
CA GLY A 197 -15.35 10.24 1.32
C GLY A 197 -16.25 11.20 0.55
N GLU A 198 -15.88 11.57 -0.67
CA GLU A 198 -16.62 12.56 -1.46
C GLU A 198 -18.03 12.03 -1.78
N SER A 199 -18.18 10.73 -2.09
CA SER A 199 -19.51 10.15 -2.32
C SER A 199 -20.40 10.19 -1.06
N ASP A 200 -19.84 9.93 0.12
CA ASP A 200 -20.57 10.00 1.40
C ASP A 200 -20.92 11.45 1.79
N ALA A 201 -20.16 12.43 1.29
CA ALA A 201 -20.37 13.85 1.55
C ALA A 201 -21.41 14.52 0.63
N LYS A 202 -21.85 13.84 -0.42
CA LYS A 202 -22.58 14.48 -1.52
C LYS A 202 -23.94 15.02 -1.09
N SER A 203 -24.85 14.14 -0.68
CA SER A 203 -26.25 14.53 -0.43
C SER A 203 -27.00 13.68 0.60
N ASP A 204 -26.38 12.65 1.17
CA ASP A 204 -27.02 11.78 2.17
C ASP A 204 -26.46 12.08 3.57
N PHE A 205 -27.32 12.63 4.44
CA PHE A 205 -26.93 12.96 5.81
C PHE A 205 -26.52 11.71 6.61
N TYR A 206 -27.19 10.57 6.41
CA TYR A 206 -26.92 9.36 7.17
C TYR A 206 -25.51 8.81 6.84
N MET A 207 -25.16 8.76 5.55
CA MET A 207 -23.81 8.37 5.10
C MET A 207 -22.74 9.29 5.70
N ALA A 208 -22.96 10.61 5.60
CA ALA A 208 -22.01 11.58 6.13
C ALA A 208 -21.87 11.49 7.66
N ASN A 209 -23.00 11.37 8.37
CA ASN A 209 -23.05 11.29 9.83
C ASN A 209 -22.35 10.03 10.37
N ASN A 210 -22.52 8.89 9.69
CA ASN A 210 -21.93 7.61 10.10
C ASN A 210 -20.50 7.39 9.63
N TYR A 211 -19.93 8.32 8.85
CA TYR A 211 -18.61 8.15 8.25
C TYR A 211 -17.52 7.79 9.28
N ALA A 212 -17.52 8.41 10.47
CA ALA A 212 -16.54 8.10 11.51
C ALA A 212 -16.67 6.65 12.04
N LEU A 213 -17.90 6.17 12.22
CA LEU A 213 -18.18 4.79 12.64
C LEU A 213 -17.71 3.81 11.56
N ASN A 214 -18.09 4.06 10.30
CA ASN A 214 -17.76 3.18 9.18
C ASN A 214 -16.26 3.13 8.91
N LEU A 215 -15.56 4.26 8.96
CA LEU A 215 -14.10 4.29 8.77
C LEU A 215 -13.38 3.62 9.93
N SER A 216 -13.86 3.78 11.16
CA SER A 216 -13.30 3.05 12.31
C SER A 216 -13.48 1.54 12.15
N ASN A 217 -14.66 1.09 11.72
CA ASN A 217 -14.94 -0.32 11.43
C ASN A 217 -14.04 -0.85 10.30
N PHE A 218 -13.90 -0.08 9.21
CA PHE A 218 -13.01 -0.40 8.10
C PHE A 218 -11.57 -0.65 8.57
N ILE A 219 -10.99 0.29 9.31
CA ILE A 219 -9.59 0.21 9.76
C ILE A 219 -9.40 -0.96 10.73
N GLN A 220 -10.31 -1.15 11.69
CA GLN A 220 -10.19 -2.22 12.68
C GLN A 220 -10.33 -3.60 12.05
N THR A 221 -11.32 -3.77 11.16
CA THR A 221 -11.51 -5.03 10.44
C THR A 221 -10.34 -5.33 9.51
N LEU A 222 -9.82 -4.32 8.80
CA LEU A 222 -8.62 -4.45 7.97
C LEU A 222 -7.42 -4.95 8.78
N ARG A 223 -7.14 -4.32 9.92
CA ARG A 223 -6.03 -4.71 10.81
C ARG A 223 -6.19 -6.13 11.33
N LYS A 224 -7.42 -6.53 11.67
CA LYS A 224 -7.73 -7.88 12.11
C LYS A 224 -7.51 -8.90 10.99
N ASP A 225 -8.07 -8.67 9.81
CA ASP A 225 -8.05 -9.61 8.69
C ASP A 225 -6.64 -9.77 8.10
N LEU A 226 -5.82 -8.72 8.13
CA LEU A 226 -4.40 -8.78 7.75
C LEU A 226 -3.49 -9.28 8.88
N ASN A 227 -4.02 -9.51 10.08
CA ASN A 227 -3.26 -9.82 11.29
C ASN A 227 -2.15 -8.79 11.59
N GLN A 228 -2.47 -7.50 11.42
CA GLN A 228 -1.59 -6.36 11.63
C GLN A 228 -2.25 -5.34 12.58
N PRO A 229 -2.29 -5.60 13.90
CA PRO A 229 -3.02 -4.75 14.86
C PRO A 229 -2.51 -3.30 14.93
N ASN A 230 -1.24 -3.08 14.55
CA ASN A 230 -0.59 -1.77 14.57
C ASN A 230 -0.32 -1.21 13.17
N LEU A 231 -0.97 -1.74 12.12
CA LEU A 231 -0.75 -1.28 10.74
C LEU A 231 -0.92 0.25 10.66
N PRO A 232 0.13 0.99 10.25
CA PRO A 232 0.03 2.42 9.98
C PRO A 232 -1.03 2.68 8.91
N PHE A 233 -2.04 3.48 9.26
CA PHE A 233 -3.13 3.84 8.38
C PHE A 233 -3.17 5.36 8.19
N VAL A 234 -2.92 5.83 6.98
CA VAL A 234 -2.86 7.26 6.65
C VAL A 234 -3.93 7.61 5.62
N TYR A 235 -4.70 8.67 5.86
CA TYR A 235 -5.69 9.14 4.88
C TYR A 235 -5.77 10.65 4.69
N GLY A 236 -6.16 11.05 3.49
CA GLY A 236 -6.49 12.43 3.18
C GLY A 236 -7.87 12.76 3.72
N LEU A 237 -8.01 13.95 4.33
CA LEU A 237 -9.32 14.56 4.44
C LEU A 237 -9.87 14.78 3.01
N ILE A 238 -11.18 14.69 2.76
CA ILE A 238 -11.70 14.99 1.41
C ILE A 238 -11.41 16.45 1.02
N PRO A 239 -11.14 16.77 -0.25
CA PRO A 239 -10.61 18.08 -0.62
C PRO A 239 -11.71 19.13 -0.83
N LEU A 240 -12.82 19.00 -0.12
CA LEU A 240 -14.04 19.80 -0.27
C LEU A 240 -14.46 20.41 1.06
N THR A 241 -15.30 21.43 1.00
CA THR A 241 -16.08 21.98 2.13
C THR A 241 -17.51 22.14 1.65
N ASN A 242 -18.46 22.44 2.54
CA ASN A 242 -19.86 22.64 2.12
C ASN A 242 -20.04 23.81 1.13
N GLN A 243 -19.03 24.68 1.03
CA GLN A 243 -19.02 25.85 0.13
C GLN A 243 -18.31 25.58 -1.21
N HIS A 244 -17.70 24.39 -1.39
CA HIS A 244 -17.04 24.07 -2.66
C HIS A 244 -18.06 23.85 -3.77
N GLN A 245 -17.96 24.65 -4.83
CA GLN A 245 -18.72 24.47 -6.05
C GLN A 245 -17.94 23.56 -6.99
N THR A 246 -18.53 22.43 -7.38
CA THR A 246 -17.90 21.47 -8.29
C THR A 246 -18.71 21.33 -9.57
N SER A 247 -18.09 20.83 -10.63
CA SER A 247 -18.82 20.46 -11.86
C SER A 247 -19.77 19.28 -11.67
N PHE A 248 -19.78 18.64 -10.49
CA PHE A 248 -20.60 17.48 -10.14
C PHE A 248 -21.75 17.81 -9.15
N GLY A 249 -21.96 19.11 -8.90
CA GLY A 249 -22.93 19.62 -7.94
C GLY A 249 -22.33 19.89 -6.56
N ASP A 250 -23.21 20.13 -5.59
CA ASP A 250 -22.82 20.46 -4.23
C ASP A 250 -22.53 19.20 -3.41
N PHE A 251 -21.59 19.32 -2.49
CA PHE A 251 -21.25 18.31 -1.49
C PHE A 251 -21.61 18.85 -0.12
N ILE A 252 -22.90 18.86 0.17
CA ILE A 252 -23.50 19.63 1.28
C ILE A 252 -23.12 19.11 2.67
N TYR A 253 -22.49 17.94 2.76
CA TYR A 253 -21.99 17.34 3.99
C TYR A 253 -20.46 17.15 4.00
N ALA A 254 -19.73 17.84 3.13
CA ALA A 254 -18.28 17.75 3.07
C ALA A 254 -17.59 18.12 4.40
N ASP A 255 -18.04 19.17 5.07
CA ASP A 255 -17.49 19.56 6.37
C ASP A 255 -17.78 18.47 7.44
N GLN A 256 -18.95 17.84 7.40
CA GLN A 256 -19.31 16.77 8.31
C GLN A 256 -18.41 15.53 8.12
N VAL A 257 -18.19 15.10 6.88
CA VAL A 257 -17.28 13.98 6.58
C VAL A 257 -15.85 14.31 7.00
N ARG A 258 -15.38 15.55 6.80
CA ARG A 258 -14.04 15.98 7.24
C ARG A 258 -13.88 15.97 8.75
N GLU A 259 -14.87 16.44 9.50
CA GLU A 259 -14.84 16.37 10.97
C GLU A 259 -14.86 14.91 11.45
N ASN A 260 -15.63 14.05 10.80
CA ASN A 260 -15.63 12.61 11.07
C ASN A 260 -14.27 11.96 10.78
N GLN A 261 -13.62 12.32 9.66
CA GLN A 261 -12.26 11.89 9.34
C GLN A 261 -11.26 12.34 10.43
N LYS A 262 -11.31 13.59 10.88
CA LYS A 262 -10.45 14.07 11.98
C LYS A 262 -10.71 13.31 13.29
N LEU A 263 -11.97 13.02 13.60
CA LEU A 263 -12.38 12.31 14.81
C LEU A 263 -11.78 10.89 14.85
N VAL A 264 -11.77 10.17 13.72
CA VAL A 264 -11.18 8.83 13.64
C VAL A 264 -9.68 8.87 13.91
N ALA A 265 -8.94 9.80 13.28
CA ALA A 265 -7.50 9.93 13.49
C ALA A 265 -7.14 10.27 14.95
N LYS A 266 -8.00 11.05 15.62
CA LYS A 266 -7.83 11.40 17.04
C LYS A 266 -8.03 10.20 17.97
N ASN A 267 -8.96 9.31 17.64
CA ASN A 267 -9.43 8.27 18.56
C ASN A 267 -8.86 6.87 18.28
N LEU A 268 -8.28 6.64 17.11
CA LEU A 268 -7.77 5.33 16.71
C LEU A 268 -6.25 5.34 16.60
N SER A 269 -5.56 4.56 17.44
CA SER A 269 -4.10 4.42 17.41
C SER A 269 -3.57 3.96 16.04
N TYR A 270 -2.29 4.26 15.76
CA TYR A 270 -1.61 3.96 14.49
C TYR A 270 -2.33 4.53 13.26
N THR A 271 -3.02 5.66 13.44
CA THR A 271 -3.83 6.29 12.40
C THR A 271 -3.46 7.76 12.31
N GLN A 272 -3.22 8.25 11.10
CA GLN A 272 -2.98 9.68 10.86
C GLN A 272 -3.81 10.17 9.67
N THR A 273 -4.06 11.48 9.68
CA THR A 273 -4.72 12.17 8.56
C THR A 273 -3.92 13.38 8.10
N LEU A 274 -4.16 13.80 6.86
CA LEU A 274 -3.56 15.00 6.26
C LEU A 274 -4.62 15.88 5.60
N SER A 275 -4.43 17.20 5.67
CA SER A 275 -5.29 18.15 4.97
C SER A 275 -4.96 18.17 3.48
N THR A 276 -6.00 18.20 2.65
CA THR A 276 -5.91 18.19 1.18
C THR A 276 -6.51 19.42 0.53
N LEU A 277 -7.10 20.35 1.30
CA LEU A 277 -7.79 21.52 0.75
C LEU A 277 -6.87 22.39 -0.11
N SER A 278 -5.59 22.49 0.30
CA SER A 278 -4.56 23.27 -0.41
C SER A 278 -3.94 22.54 -1.60
N LEU A 279 -4.29 21.28 -1.85
CA LEU A 279 -3.82 20.58 -3.03
C LEU A 279 -4.57 21.10 -4.26
N SER A 280 -3.81 21.27 -5.34
CA SER A 280 -4.29 21.74 -6.63
C SER A 280 -5.31 20.75 -7.21
N LYS A 281 -6.28 21.29 -7.94
CA LYS A 281 -7.44 20.57 -8.46
C LYS A 281 -7.59 20.84 -9.94
N ALA A 282 -8.16 19.88 -10.64
CA ALA A 282 -8.59 20.04 -12.00
C ALA A 282 -9.75 21.04 -12.10
N GLU A 283 -10.13 21.38 -13.33
CA GLU A 283 -11.20 22.34 -13.65
C GLU A 283 -12.57 21.96 -13.06
N ASP A 284 -12.79 20.68 -12.73
CA ASP A 284 -14.02 20.24 -12.11
C ASP A 284 -14.17 20.61 -10.63
N ASN A 285 -13.09 21.13 -10.03
CA ASN A 285 -12.96 21.53 -8.62
C ASN A 285 -13.32 20.41 -7.62
N LEU A 286 -13.23 19.15 -8.04
CA LEU A 286 -13.49 17.94 -7.24
C LEU A 286 -12.25 17.05 -7.18
N HIS A 287 -11.67 16.76 -8.34
CA HIS A 287 -10.52 15.89 -8.43
C HIS A 287 -9.22 16.68 -8.37
N PHE A 288 -8.18 16.07 -7.81
CA PHE A 288 -6.84 16.63 -7.93
C PHE A 288 -6.40 16.66 -9.39
N ASP A 289 -5.61 17.67 -9.74
CA ASP A 289 -4.84 17.64 -10.98
C ASP A 289 -3.55 16.83 -10.78
N SER A 290 -2.73 16.74 -11.83
CA SER A 290 -1.43 16.08 -11.82
C SER A 290 -0.54 16.50 -10.63
N GLN A 291 -0.44 17.81 -10.37
CA GLN A 291 0.36 18.35 -9.28
C GLN A 291 -0.23 18.01 -7.91
N GLY A 292 -1.55 17.98 -7.80
CA GLY A 292 -2.30 17.59 -6.61
C GLY A 292 -2.09 16.12 -6.28
N TYR A 293 -2.10 15.22 -7.26
CA TYR A 293 -1.78 13.80 -7.06
C TYR A 293 -0.32 13.57 -6.64
N ILE A 294 0.64 14.27 -7.25
CA ILE A 294 2.05 14.22 -6.84
C ILE A 294 2.21 14.68 -5.39
N ASN A 295 1.56 15.77 -5.01
CA ASN A 295 1.64 16.29 -3.64
C ASN A 295 0.90 15.41 -2.63
N LEU A 296 -0.22 14.80 -3.03
CA LEU A 296 -0.94 13.85 -2.20
C LEU A 296 -0.06 12.65 -1.83
N GLY A 297 0.62 12.04 -2.80
CA GLY A 297 1.47 10.90 -2.53
C GLY A 297 2.74 11.24 -1.74
N LYS A 298 3.35 12.41 -1.97
CA LYS A 298 4.42 12.94 -1.10
C LYS A 298 3.95 13.13 0.34
N ASN A 299 2.76 13.70 0.54
CA ASN A 299 2.19 13.93 1.87
C ASN A 299 1.83 12.62 2.58
N PHE A 300 1.34 11.62 1.83
CA PHE A 300 1.14 10.26 2.36
C PHE A 300 2.45 9.63 2.81
N ALA A 301 3.48 9.66 1.97
CA ALA A 301 4.80 9.15 2.31
C ALA A 301 5.37 9.85 3.56
N ALA A 302 5.31 11.17 3.62
CA ALA A 302 5.80 11.95 4.76
C ALA A 302 5.09 11.54 6.07
N LYS A 303 3.76 11.41 6.06
CA LYS A 303 2.99 10.99 7.23
C LYS A 303 3.34 9.57 7.68
N TRP A 304 3.51 8.64 6.75
CA TRP A 304 3.96 7.30 7.10
C TRP A 304 5.39 7.30 7.67
N LEU A 305 6.32 8.04 7.05
CA LEU A 305 7.71 8.16 7.52
C LEU A 305 7.82 8.82 8.92
N GLU A 306 6.90 9.73 9.26
CA GLU A 306 6.76 10.26 10.62
C GLU A 306 6.35 9.16 11.61
N MET A 307 5.39 8.30 11.23
CA MET A 307 4.90 7.21 12.08
C MET A 307 5.93 6.08 12.26
N ASP A 308 6.67 5.74 11.21
CA ASP A 308 7.74 4.73 11.21
C ASP A 308 9.02 5.23 11.91
N GLY A 309 9.15 6.55 12.12
CA GLY A 309 10.31 7.19 12.75
C GLY A 309 11.49 7.46 11.81
N SER A 310 11.44 6.95 10.58
CA SER A 310 12.48 7.10 9.56
C SER A 310 12.74 8.55 9.14
N LEU A 311 11.74 9.44 9.22
CA LEU A 311 11.92 10.85 8.84
C LEU A 311 12.94 11.59 9.72
N GLN A 312 12.94 11.31 11.03
CA GLN A 312 13.87 11.95 11.97
C GLN A 312 15.31 11.47 11.76
N ASN A 313 15.48 10.22 11.34
CA ASN A 313 16.80 9.67 11.04
C ASN A 313 17.37 10.29 9.75
N TYR A 314 16.55 10.43 8.71
CA TYR A 314 16.95 11.05 7.45
C TYR A 314 17.39 12.52 7.62
N LEU A 315 16.67 13.31 8.43
CA LEU A 315 17.00 14.72 8.66
C LEU A 315 18.25 14.94 9.53
N ARG A 316 18.78 13.90 10.20
CA ARG A 316 19.98 13.99 11.05
C ARG A 316 21.28 13.63 10.33
N GLU A 317 21.20 13.04 9.15
CA GLU A 317 22.37 12.70 8.33
C GLU A 317 23.00 13.96 7.70
N PRO A 318 24.34 14.01 7.51
CA PRO A 318 25.03 15.18 6.96
C PRO A 318 24.51 15.64 5.59
N ALA A 319 24.67 16.93 5.33
CA ALA A 319 24.14 17.70 4.21
C ALA A 319 24.62 17.29 2.79
N ASP A 320 25.42 16.25 2.64
CA ASP A 320 25.99 15.82 1.36
C ASP A 320 25.08 14.86 0.56
N ARG A 321 23.92 14.45 1.10
CA ARG A 321 22.91 13.63 0.41
C ARG A 321 21.60 14.34 0.03
N TYR A 322 21.59 15.66 -0.11
CA TYR A 322 20.36 16.39 -0.46
C TYR A 322 19.86 16.12 -1.90
N GLN A 323 19.04 15.08 -2.05
CA GLN A 323 18.10 14.91 -3.17
C GLN A 323 16.67 15.34 -2.77
N TRP A 324 16.34 15.39 -1.47
CA TRP A 324 15.00 15.74 -1.00
C TRP A 324 14.61 17.23 -1.17
N THR A 325 15.56 18.16 -1.03
CA THR A 325 15.29 19.61 -1.18
C THR A 325 15.05 20.04 -2.62
N LYS A 326 15.50 19.25 -3.61
CA LYS A 326 15.14 19.47 -5.03
C LYS A 326 13.76 18.91 -5.40
N ILE A 327 13.29 17.89 -4.69
CA ILE A 327 11.98 17.27 -4.92
C ILE A 327 10.86 18.03 -4.18
N ASN A 328 11.19 18.84 -3.17
CA ASN A 328 10.22 19.49 -2.30
C ASN A 328 10.46 21.00 -2.11
N THR A 329 9.93 21.82 -3.01
CA THR A 329 9.53 23.20 -2.63
C THR A 329 8.20 23.13 -1.90
N PHE A 330 8.23 22.88 -0.59
CA PHE A 330 7.05 23.06 0.26
C PHE A 330 6.78 24.58 0.46
N PRO A 331 5.52 25.05 0.52
CA PRO A 331 5.23 26.25 1.28
C PRO A 331 5.56 25.99 2.78
N PRO A 332 6.09 26.97 3.51
CA PRO A 332 6.62 26.76 4.86
C PRO A 332 5.53 26.21 5.80
N ILE A 333 5.83 25.06 6.41
CA ILE A 333 5.09 24.56 7.57
C ILE A 333 5.30 25.57 8.69
N PHE A 334 4.24 26.27 9.09
CA PHE A 334 4.24 27.02 10.35
C PHE A 334 4.48 26.02 11.49
N THR A 335 5.69 26.01 12.03
CA THR A 335 5.96 25.43 13.34
C THR A 335 5.58 26.47 14.39
N PRO A 336 4.72 26.17 15.38
CA PRO A 336 4.65 26.97 16.59
C PRO A 336 6.00 26.81 17.30
N ASN A 337 6.66 27.94 17.55
CA ASN A 337 7.93 28.02 18.27
C ASN A 337 8.01 27.08 19.49
N LEU A 338 8.80 26.03 19.39
CA LEU A 338 9.26 25.20 20.52
C LEU A 338 10.41 25.86 21.31
N ALA A 339 10.62 27.17 21.13
CA ALA A 339 11.67 27.95 21.77
C ALA A 339 11.15 28.83 22.92
N ILE A 340 10.34 28.29 23.84
CA ILE A 340 9.97 29.01 25.09
C ILE A 340 10.15 28.17 26.38
N TYR A 341 10.37 26.85 26.32
CA TYR A 341 10.71 26.06 27.52
C TYR A 341 12.18 25.63 27.50
N GLY A 342 13.07 26.56 27.86
CA GLY A 342 14.51 26.27 27.94
C GLY A 342 15.40 27.38 28.47
N ARG A 343 14.86 28.40 29.16
CA ARG A 343 15.65 29.41 29.90
C ARG A 343 14.88 29.96 31.11
N GLN A 344 14.64 29.13 32.12
CA GLN A 344 14.40 29.58 33.50
C GLN A 344 14.96 28.54 34.49
N CYS A 345 16.26 28.28 34.40
CA CYS A 345 17.06 27.81 35.52
C CYS A 345 18.44 28.46 35.34
N LEU A 346 18.97 29.09 36.39
CA LEU A 346 20.21 29.90 36.48
C LEU A 346 20.01 31.43 36.43
N SER A 347 19.37 31.96 37.48
CA SER A 347 19.77 33.25 38.08
C SER A 347 19.21 33.35 39.51
N SER A 348 19.78 32.56 40.42
CA SER A 348 19.67 32.77 41.87
C SER A 348 20.91 32.21 42.56
N LEU A 349 22.08 32.75 42.20
CA LEU A 349 23.30 32.70 42.99
C LEU A 349 24.03 34.03 42.76
N ASN A 350 24.17 34.77 43.85
CA ASN A 350 24.76 36.10 44.06
C ASN A 350 23.91 37.32 43.70
#